data_AF-A0A4P6KVH3-F1
#
_entry.id   AF-A0A4P6KVH3-F1
#
_cell.length_a   1.000
_cell.length_b   1.000
_cell.length_c   1.000
_cell.angle_alpha   90.00
_cell.angle_beta   90.00
_cell.angle_gamma   90.00
#
_symmetry.space_group_name_H-M   'P 1'
#
loop_
_entity.id
_entity.type
_entity.pdbx_description
1 polymer ?
#
loop_
_entity_poly.entity_id
_entity_poly.type
_entity_poly.pdbx_seq_one_letter_code
_entity_poly.pdbx_strand_id
1 'polypeptide(L)'
;MSALKEFSTYSKDTPTERPGIDGRAGVFVPTDAVDVAAGPIRAGAGIVGFGNPDGTLTVYFEANRFDEASLHKWENKVRKAYDRLVLVAPTVSKAKMNASTLELVGYIDGAGIQLKQPESVTSWLQESNALDTAPESAVITFGRR
;
A
#
# COMPACT_ATOMS: atom_id res chain seq x y z
N MET A 1 11.07 -5.78 -26.43
CA MET A 1 12.09 -5.07 -25.63
C MET A 1 11.45 -4.76 -24.29
N SER A 2 11.73 -5.54 -23.25
CA SER A 2 11.29 -5.17 -21.90
C SER A 2 12.23 -4.08 -21.39
N ALA A 3 11.70 -2.87 -21.22
CA ALA A 3 12.37 -1.88 -20.42
C ALA A 3 12.48 -2.46 -19.01
N LEU A 4 13.71 -2.66 -18.53
CA LEU A 4 13.98 -2.93 -17.13
C LEU A 4 13.39 -1.75 -16.36
N LYS A 5 12.20 -1.94 -15.76
CA LYS A 5 11.67 -1.05 -14.74
C LYS A 5 12.75 -1.05 -13.66
N GLU A 6 13.54 0.01 -13.56
CA GLU A 6 14.46 0.20 -12.44
C GLU A 6 13.58 0.25 -11.19
N PHE A 7 13.47 -0.89 -10.49
CA PHE A 7 12.79 -0.94 -9.21
C PHE A 7 13.55 -0.01 -8.28
N SER A 8 12.92 1.10 -7.91
CA SER A 8 13.47 2.08 -6.99
C SER A 8 13.67 1.40 -5.64
N THR A 9 14.87 0.87 -5.45
CA THR A 9 15.41 0.35 -4.20
C THR A 9 15.19 1.43 -3.17
N TYR A 10 14.27 1.21 -2.22
CA TYR A 10 14.11 2.04 -1.03
C TYR A 10 14.29 3.54 -1.36
N SER A 11 13.34 4.12 -2.12
CA SER A 11 13.47 5.52 -2.54
C SER A 11 13.81 6.38 -1.33
N LYS A 12 14.72 7.36 -1.50
CA LYS A 12 14.97 8.44 -0.53
C LYS A 12 13.66 9.06 0.00
N ASP A 13 12.59 8.92 -0.76
CA ASP A 13 11.28 9.47 -0.47
C ASP A 13 10.37 8.54 0.37
N THR A 14 10.82 7.33 0.71
CA THR A 14 10.07 6.42 1.61
C THR A 14 10.17 6.94 3.04
N PRO A 15 9.05 7.17 3.76
CA PRO A 15 9.10 7.57 5.16
C PRO A 15 9.87 6.53 5.99
N THR A 16 10.86 6.94 6.78
CA THR A 16 11.79 6.04 7.49
C THR A 16 11.45 5.80 8.95
N GLU A 17 10.30 6.29 9.40
CA GLU A 17 9.82 6.13 10.77
C GLU A 17 8.34 5.79 10.77
N ARG A 18 7.90 5.12 11.84
CA ARG A 18 6.49 4.82 12.02
C ARG A 18 5.72 6.14 12.18
N PRO A 19 4.70 6.42 11.35
CA PRO A 19 3.90 7.61 11.51
C PRO A 19 3.04 7.54 12.78
N GLY A 20 2.90 8.68 13.45
CA GLY A 20 1.84 8.89 14.45
C GLY A 20 0.50 9.19 13.78
N ILE A 21 -0.50 9.55 14.59
CA ILE A 21 -1.79 10.03 14.09
C ILE A 21 -1.56 11.20 13.12
N ASP A 22 -2.20 11.13 11.95
CA ASP A 22 -2.06 12.06 10.82
C ASP A 22 -0.65 12.15 10.20
N GLY A 23 0.29 11.33 10.65
CA GLY A 23 1.63 11.22 10.08
C GLY A 23 1.63 10.54 8.71
N ARG A 24 2.63 10.84 7.90
CA ARG A 24 2.72 10.32 6.53
C ARG A 24 3.24 8.87 6.49
N ALA A 25 2.58 8.02 5.70
CA ALA A 25 3.06 6.69 5.34
C ALA A 25 3.26 6.57 3.82
N GLY A 26 4.10 5.65 3.39
CA GLY A 26 4.18 5.24 1.99
C GLY A 26 3.00 4.33 1.61
N VAL A 27 2.54 4.44 0.37
CA VAL A 27 1.58 3.54 -0.26
C VAL A 27 2.32 2.69 -1.27
N PHE A 28 2.09 1.38 -1.25
CA PHE A 28 2.88 0.43 -2.03
C PHE A 28 2.01 -0.51 -2.87
N VAL A 29 2.62 -1.06 -3.92
CA VAL A 29 2.13 -2.25 -4.64
C VAL A 29 3.22 -3.32 -4.66
N PRO A 30 2.88 -4.62 -4.78
CA PRO A 30 3.87 -5.67 -4.97
C PRO A 30 4.63 -5.51 -6.28
N THR A 31 5.92 -5.87 -6.27
CA THR A 31 6.69 -6.09 -7.51
C THR A 31 6.55 -7.55 -7.94
N ASP A 32 7.02 -7.85 -9.16
CA ASP A 32 7.08 -9.23 -9.70
C ASP A 32 7.92 -10.20 -8.84
N ALA A 33 8.70 -9.67 -7.89
CA ALA A 33 9.47 -10.48 -6.95
C ALA A 33 8.61 -11.10 -5.83
N VAL A 34 7.35 -10.66 -5.66
CA VAL A 34 6.42 -11.21 -4.66
C VAL A 34 5.54 -12.27 -5.30
N ASP A 35 5.57 -13.48 -4.75
CA ASP A 35 4.51 -14.45 -5.01
C ASP A 35 3.25 -14.06 -4.21
N VAL A 36 2.33 -13.37 -4.89
CA VAL A 36 1.04 -12.93 -4.32
C VAL A 36 0.03 -14.06 -4.15
N ALA A 37 0.27 -15.25 -4.74
CA ALA A 37 -0.59 -16.41 -4.58
C ALA A 37 -0.24 -17.20 -3.31
N ALA A 38 1.05 -17.28 -2.96
CA ALA A 38 1.53 -17.98 -1.77
C ALA A 38 1.81 -17.04 -0.57
N GLY A 39 1.88 -15.73 -0.79
CA GLY A 39 2.25 -14.74 0.21
C GLY A 39 1.14 -14.30 1.17
N PRO A 40 1.49 -13.54 2.22
CA PRO A 40 0.52 -12.99 3.17
C PRO A 40 -0.29 -11.83 2.58
N ILE A 41 0.26 -11.13 1.58
CA ILE A 41 -0.41 -10.06 0.84
C ILE A 41 -1.23 -10.70 -0.28
N ARG A 42 -2.56 -10.59 -0.17
CA ARG A 42 -3.48 -11.13 -1.17
C ARG A 42 -3.67 -10.14 -2.32
N ALA A 43 -4.10 -10.68 -3.47
CA ALA A 43 -4.49 -9.93 -4.65
C ALA A 43 -5.43 -8.76 -4.30
N GLY A 44 -5.15 -7.57 -4.85
CA GLY A 44 -5.98 -6.38 -4.72
C GLY A 44 -5.95 -5.74 -3.33
N ALA A 45 -4.96 -6.07 -2.50
CA ALA A 45 -4.79 -5.45 -1.18
C ALA A 45 -4.36 -3.98 -1.29
N GLY A 46 -4.83 -3.18 -0.33
CA GLY A 46 -4.22 -1.88 -0.01
C GLY A 46 -3.03 -2.09 0.92
N ILE A 47 -1.87 -1.50 0.60
CA ILE A 47 -0.62 -1.69 1.34
C ILE A 47 -0.04 -0.34 1.70
N VAL A 48 0.29 -0.16 2.98
CA VAL A 48 0.94 1.05 3.51
C VAL A 48 2.09 0.69 4.43
N GLY A 49 3.05 1.57 4.60
CA GLY A 49 4.17 1.29 5.48
C GLY A 49 5.22 2.38 5.56
N PHE A 50 6.33 2.01 6.18
CA PHE A 50 7.50 2.85 6.36
C PHE A 50 8.76 1.98 6.32
N GLY A 51 9.88 2.62 6.00
CA GLY A 51 11.19 2.01 5.99
C GLY A 51 11.81 1.89 7.38
N ASN A 52 12.59 0.85 7.59
CA ASN A 52 13.30 0.57 8.82
C ASN A 52 14.81 0.92 8.66
N PRO A 53 15.53 1.20 9.76
CA PRO A 53 16.97 1.48 9.70
C PRO A 53 17.83 0.35 9.09
N ASP A 54 17.32 -0.88 9.08
CA ASP A 54 17.99 -2.06 8.48
C ASP A 54 17.71 -2.24 6.98
N GLY A 55 17.06 -1.26 6.33
CA GLY A 55 16.75 -1.27 4.90
C GLY A 55 15.53 -2.12 4.52
N THR A 56 14.81 -2.68 5.49
CA THR A 56 13.54 -3.38 5.25
C THR A 56 12.35 -2.42 5.34
N LEU A 57 11.17 -2.89 4.94
CA LEU A 57 9.90 -2.18 5.12
C LEU A 57 9.07 -2.85 6.22
N THR A 58 8.45 -2.05 7.07
CA THR A 58 7.33 -2.49 7.90
C THR A 58 6.03 -2.08 7.22
N VAL A 59 5.23 -3.05 6.82
CA VAL A 59 3.98 -2.81 6.09
C VAL A 59 2.76 -3.34 6.82
N TYR A 60 1.66 -2.63 6.64
CA TYR A 60 0.30 -3.02 7.01
C TYR A 60 -0.51 -3.15 5.73
N PHE A 61 -1.42 -4.11 5.69
CA PHE A 61 -2.21 -4.35 4.50
C PHE A 61 -3.66 -4.73 4.83
N GLU A 62 -4.54 -4.56 3.86
CA GLU A 62 -5.95 -4.98 3.94
C GLU A 62 -6.39 -5.51 2.57
N ALA A 63 -6.95 -6.72 2.56
CA ALA A 63 -7.39 -7.42 1.35
C ALA A 63 -8.90 -7.66 1.31
N ASN A 64 -9.64 -7.13 2.28
CA ASN A 64 -11.05 -7.39 2.51
C ASN A 64 -11.37 -8.89 2.68
N ARG A 65 -10.60 -9.60 3.52
CA ARG A 65 -10.73 -11.06 3.70
C ARG A 65 -12.14 -11.51 4.11
N PHE A 66 -12.89 -10.64 4.78
CA PHE A 66 -14.23 -10.92 5.30
C PHE A 66 -15.36 -10.36 4.43
N ASP A 67 -15.04 -9.87 3.24
CA ASP A 67 -16.01 -9.31 2.28
C ASP A 67 -16.90 -8.21 2.89
N GLU A 68 -16.27 -7.29 3.62
CA GLU A 68 -16.93 -6.11 4.18
C GLU A 68 -17.27 -5.14 3.03
N ALA A 69 -18.55 -4.81 2.85
CA ALA A 69 -19.01 -3.94 1.77
C ALA A 69 -18.32 -2.56 1.75
N SER A 70 -17.97 -2.02 2.93
CA SER A 70 -17.26 -0.75 3.06
C SER A 70 -15.82 -0.78 2.54
N LEU A 71 -15.25 -1.97 2.31
CA LEU A 71 -13.87 -2.18 1.85
C LEU A 71 -13.79 -2.67 0.40
N HIS A 72 -14.88 -2.56 -0.35
CA HIS A 72 -14.88 -2.91 -1.76
C HIS A 72 -13.89 -2.05 -2.56
N LYS A 73 -13.92 -0.72 -2.37
CA LYS A 73 -12.98 0.22 -3.00
C LYS A 73 -11.56 0.08 -2.46
N TRP A 74 -10.56 0.14 -3.34
CA TRP A 74 -9.15 -0.05 -2.98
C TRP A 74 -8.65 1.00 -1.97
N GLU A 75 -9.01 2.26 -2.16
CA GLU A 75 -8.66 3.36 -1.27
C GLU A 75 -9.15 3.15 0.17
N ASN A 76 -10.30 2.46 0.36
CA ASN A 76 -10.81 2.12 1.68
C ASN A 76 -9.98 1.04 2.37
N LYS A 77 -9.44 0.08 1.60
CA LYS A 77 -8.48 -0.91 2.10
C LYS A 77 -7.18 -0.22 2.54
N VAL A 78 -6.65 0.69 1.72
CA VAL A 78 -5.47 1.51 2.05
C VAL A 78 -5.70 2.30 3.34
N ARG A 79 -6.86 2.97 3.46
CA ARG A 79 -7.24 3.70 4.67
C ARG A 79 -7.30 2.80 5.90
N LYS A 80 -7.95 1.63 5.83
CA LYS A 80 -8.03 0.69 6.96
C LYS A 80 -6.65 0.19 7.39
N ALA A 81 -5.77 -0.08 6.44
CA ALA A 81 -4.38 -0.45 6.73
C ALA A 81 -3.61 0.70 7.41
N TYR A 82 -3.81 1.94 6.95
CA TYR A 82 -3.22 3.14 7.55
C TYR A 82 -3.72 3.42 8.96
N ASP A 83 -5.02 3.29 9.21
CA ASP A 83 -5.58 3.47 10.54
C ASP A 83 -4.94 2.48 11.54
N ARG A 84 -4.73 1.22 11.14
CA ARG A 84 -4.01 0.23 11.96
C ARG A 84 -2.54 0.61 12.19
N LEU A 85 -1.87 1.13 11.17
CA LEU A 85 -0.48 1.57 11.24
C LEU A 85 -0.30 2.68 12.29
N VAL A 86 -1.09 3.76 12.19
CA VAL A 86 -0.93 4.96 13.05
C VAL A 86 -1.44 4.74 14.48
N LEU A 87 -2.46 3.88 14.66
CA LEU A 87 -2.97 3.50 15.98
C LEU A 87 -2.20 2.34 16.62
N VAL A 88 -1.23 1.74 15.90
CA VAL A 88 -0.49 0.57 16.36
C VAL A 88 -1.43 -0.58 16.76
N ALA A 89 -2.51 -0.75 15.99
CA ALA A 89 -3.54 -1.73 16.30
C ALA A 89 -2.97 -3.16 16.21
N PRO A 90 -3.31 -4.06 17.15
CA PRO A 90 -2.93 -5.47 17.05
C PRO A 90 -3.58 -6.07 15.80
N THR A 91 -2.76 -6.62 14.89
CA THR A 91 -3.22 -7.19 13.62
C THR A 91 -2.27 -8.27 13.11
N VAL A 92 -2.82 -9.26 12.41
CA VAL A 92 -2.06 -10.25 11.63
C VAL A 92 -1.74 -9.76 10.22
N SER A 93 -2.41 -8.68 9.77
CA SER A 93 -2.17 -8.07 8.45
C SER A 93 -1.04 -7.04 8.51
N LYS A 94 0.12 -7.51 8.98
CA LYS A 94 1.36 -6.75 9.13
C LYS A 94 2.54 -7.66 8.79
N ALA A 95 3.52 -7.14 8.07
CA ALA A 95 4.73 -7.88 7.73
C ALA A 95 5.97 -6.99 7.74
N LYS A 96 7.14 -7.63 7.91
CA LYS A 96 8.45 -7.04 7.61
C LYS A 96 8.89 -7.61 6.27
N MET A 97 9.20 -6.76 5.29
CA MET A 97 9.46 -7.17 3.91
C MET A 97 10.76 -6.56 3.39
N ASN A 98 11.40 -7.24 2.43
CA ASN A 98 12.53 -6.65 1.70
C ASN A 98 12.02 -5.48 0.85
N ALA A 99 12.71 -4.34 0.87
CA ALA A 99 12.33 -3.17 0.09
C ALA A 99 12.21 -3.45 -1.42
N SER A 100 12.96 -4.40 -1.98
CA SER A 100 12.87 -4.76 -3.41
C SER A 100 11.56 -5.47 -3.80
N THR A 101 10.79 -5.93 -2.82
CA THR A 101 9.53 -6.67 -3.05
C THR A 101 8.31 -5.76 -3.21
N LEU A 102 8.47 -4.45 -2.95
CA LEU A 102 7.38 -3.48 -3.01
C LEU A 102 7.82 -2.22 -3.77
N GLU A 103 6.94 -1.68 -4.60
CA GLU A 103 7.11 -0.42 -5.32
C GLU A 103 6.35 0.69 -4.58
N LEU A 104 7.01 1.80 -4.28
CA LEU A 104 6.38 2.99 -3.68
C LEU A 104 5.58 3.73 -4.77
N VAL A 105 4.25 3.76 -4.64
CA VAL A 105 3.35 4.36 -5.65
C VAL A 105 2.72 5.68 -5.18
N GLY A 106 2.93 6.07 -3.93
CA GLY A 106 2.36 7.30 -3.38
C GLY A 106 2.49 7.42 -1.87
N TYR A 107 1.69 8.33 -1.31
CA TYR A 107 1.65 8.61 0.12
C TYR A 107 0.23 8.66 0.64
N ILE A 108 0.08 8.41 1.93
CA ILE A 108 -1.16 8.59 2.68
C ILE A 108 -0.86 9.34 3.97
N ASP A 109 -1.79 10.21 4.37
CA ASP A 109 -1.83 10.84 5.69
C ASP A 109 -3.29 10.97 6.16
N GLY A 110 -3.52 11.74 7.24
CA GLY A 110 -4.87 11.95 7.79
C GLY A 110 -5.85 12.62 6.82
N ALA A 111 -5.35 13.33 5.79
CA ALA A 111 -6.18 14.05 4.83
C ALA A 111 -6.56 13.20 3.60
N GLY A 112 -5.75 12.21 3.22
CA GLY A 112 -6.01 11.43 2.02
C GLY A 112 -4.83 10.67 1.46
N ILE A 113 -5.01 10.18 0.22
CA ILE A 113 -3.99 9.47 -0.57
C ILE A 113 -3.55 10.34 -1.74
N GLN A 114 -2.25 10.39 -1.99
CA GLN A 114 -1.64 11.03 -3.14
C GLN A 114 -0.80 9.99 -3.91
N LEU A 115 -1.32 9.53 -5.04
CA LEU A 115 -0.61 8.61 -5.93
C LEU A 115 0.35 9.38 -6.84
N LYS A 116 1.58 8.89 -6.91
CA LYS A 116 2.63 9.33 -7.84
C LYS A 116 2.69 8.46 -9.08
N GLN A 117 2.27 7.20 -8.97
CA GLN A 117 2.26 6.20 -10.04
C GLN A 117 0.90 5.48 -10.10
N PRO A 118 -0.19 6.18 -10.49
CA PRO A 118 -1.52 5.58 -10.59
C PRO A 118 -1.58 4.41 -11.58
N GLU A 119 -0.72 4.39 -12.60
CA GLU A 119 -0.58 3.30 -13.55
C GLU A 119 -0.11 2.00 -12.89
N SER A 120 0.85 2.04 -11.97
CA SER A 120 1.31 0.86 -11.22
C SER A 120 0.20 0.30 -10.32
N VAL A 121 -0.63 1.17 -9.73
CA VAL A 121 -1.84 0.74 -8.98
C VAL A 121 -2.85 0.08 -9.90
N THR A 122 -3.06 0.65 -11.09
CA THR A 122 -4.01 0.11 -12.07
C THR A 122 -3.58 -1.28 -12.55
N SER A 123 -2.30 -1.46 -12.89
CA SER A 123 -1.74 -2.76 -13.27
C SER A 123 -1.89 -3.79 -12.15
N TRP A 124 -1.54 -3.43 -10.91
CA TRP A 124 -1.71 -4.30 -9.74
C TRP A 124 -3.16 -4.77 -9.56
N LEU A 125 -4.11 -3.85 -9.67
CA LEU A 125 -5.54 -4.18 -9.53
C LEU A 125 -6.05 -5.01 -10.70
N GLN A 126 -5.55 -4.79 -11.91
CA GLN A 126 -5.91 -5.57 -13.08
C GLN A 126 -5.40 -7.02 -12.98
N GLU A 127 -4.13 -7.21 -12.62
CA GLU A 127 -3.54 -8.54 -12.35
C GLU A 127 -4.25 -9.27 -11.21
N SER A 128 -4.79 -8.50 -10.26
CA SER A 128 -5.58 -8.99 -9.14
C SER A 128 -7.06 -9.26 -9.46
N ASN A 129 -7.50 -9.05 -10.70
CA ASN A 129 -8.92 -9.11 -11.09
C ASN A 129 -9.84 -8.24 -10.19
N ALA A 130 -9.38 -7.03 -9.88
CA ALA A 130 -10.02 -6.07 -8.97
C ALA A 130 -10.01 -4.64 -9.56
N LEU A 131 -9.99 -4.51 -10.89
CA LEU A 131 -9.89 -3.22 -11.58
C LEU A 131 -11.12 -2.32 -11.33
N ASP A 132 -12.28 -2.92 -11.08
CA ASP A 132 -13.52 -2.24 -10.65
C ASP A 132 -13.39 -1.50 -9.30
N THR A 133 -12.41 -1.91 -8.50
CA THR A 133 -12.11 -1.29 -7.19
C THR A 133 -11.13 -0.12 -7.27
N ALA A 134 -10.59 0.16 -8.47
CA ALA A 134 -9.57 1.18 -8.66
C ALA A 134 -10.04 2.59 -8.29
N PRO A 135 -9.13 3.44 -7.77
CA PRO A 135 -9.45 4.82 -7.49
C PRO A 135 -9.71 5.61 -8.79
N GLU A 136 -10.68 6.51 -8.74
CA GLU A 136 -11.06 7.35 -9.89
C GLU A 136 -10.05 8.47 -10.19
N SER A 137 -9.22 8.83 -9.20
CA SER A 137 -8.25 9.91 -9.27
C SER A 137 -6.95 9.57 -8.54
N ALA A 138 -5.86 10.25 -8.91
CA ALA A 138 -4.59 10.16 -8.20
C ALA A 138 -4.57 10.86 -6.84
N VAL A 139 -5.56 11.73 -6.57
CA VAL A 139 -5.71 12.45 -5.30
C VAL A 139 -7.06 12.08 -4.70
N ILE A 140 -7.03 11.27 -3.65
CA ILE A 140 -8.21 10.80 -2.93
C ILE A 140 -8.26 11.54 -1.60
N THR A 141 -9.34 12.28 -1.34
CA THR A 141 -9.51 12.99 -0.06
C THR A 141 -10.36 12.15 0.87
N PHE A 142 -9.98 12.13 2.15
CA PHE A 142 -10.82 11.56 3.19
C PHE A 142 -11.74 12.66 3.72
N GLY A 143 -13.03 12.32 3.86
CA GLY A 143 -13.97 13.20 4.57
C GLY A 143 -13.46 13.52 5.97
N ARG A 144 -13.80 14.71 6.50
CA ARG A 144 -13.47 15.09 7.88
C ARG A 144 -13.96 14.00 8.84
N ARG A 145 -13.09 13.61 9.77
CA ARG A 145 -13.43 12.71 10.88
C ARG A 145 -14.38 13.38 11.85
#